data_AF-A0A0D1EHX8-F1
#
_entry.id   AF-A0A0D1EHX8-F1
#
_cell.length_a   1.000
_cell.length_b   1.000
_cell.length_c   1.000
_cell.angle_alpha   90.00
_cell.angle_beta   90.00
_cell.angle_gamma   90.00
#
_symmetry.space_group_name_H-M   'P 1'
#
loop_
_entity.id
_entity.type
_entity.pdbx_description
1 polymer ?
#
loop_
_entity_poly.entity_id
_entity_poly.type
_entity_poly.pdbx_seq_one_letter_code
_entity_poly.pdbx_strand_id
1 'polypeptide(L)'
;MNVALTAGLLTLLWAIVHLFLGGREVARPLREAIDLPELVRATAWMCWHMVTATLFLVAALFLVGGWADRPDLVVAATLLSAGIAVAGILAAPALGVSYRTLPQGWLFVPVSGLGLWAMY
;
A
#
# COMPACT_ATOMS: atom_id res chain seq x y z
N MET A 1 20.59 4.25 6.60
CA MET A 1 19.78 4.64 7.78
C MET A 1 18.69 5.68 7.47
N ASN A 2 19.01 6.93 7.09
CA ASN A 2 18.00 7.98 6.85
C ASN A 2 17.00 7.68 5.71
N VAL A 3 17.44 6.98 4.66
CA VAL A 3 16.59 6.67 3.49
C VAL A 3 15.47 5.70 3.85
N ALA A 4 15.71 4.72 4.73
CA ALA A 4 14.69 3.79 5.21
C ALA A 4 13.58 4.52 6.00
N LEU A 5 13.96 5.51 6.82
CA LEU A 5 12.99 6.34 7.54
C LEU A 5 12.11 7.13 6.56
N THR A 6 12.69 7.68 5.48
CA THR A 6 11.93 8.34 4.42
C THR A 6 10.94 7.38 3.74
N ALA A 7 11.36 6.15 3.42
CA ALA A 7 10.47 5.13 2.87
C ALA A 7 9.31 4.80 3.84
N GLY A 8 9.62 4.69 5.13
CA GLY A 8 8.63 4.44 6.18
C GLY A 8 7.62 5.58 6.35
N LEU A 9 8.07 6.83 6.36
CA LEU A 9 7.20 8.01 6.44
C LEU A 9 6.32 8.14 5.20
N LEU A 10 6.86 7.89 4.00
CA LEU A 10 6.08 7.88 2.77
C LEU A 10 5.02 6.78 2.78
N THR A 11 5.38 5.58 3.25
CA THR A 11 4.42 4.47 3.40
C THR A 11 3.34 4.80 4.42
N LEU A 12 3.70 5.44 5.54
CA LEU A 12 2.75 5.88 6.56
C LEU A 12 1.77 6.92 6.00
N LEU A 13 2.26 7.87 5.19
CA LEU A 13 1.41 8.81 4.48
C LEU A 13 0.41 8.07 3.58
N TRP A 14 0.85 7.06 2.84
CA TRP A 14 -0.06 6.25 2.02
C TRP A 14 -1.04 5.42 2.83
N ALA A 15 -0.66 4.91 4.01
CA ALA A 15 -1.58 4.23 4.92
C ALA A 15 -2.69 5.18 5.41
N ILE A 16 -2.34 6.43 5.72
CA ILE A 16 -3.29 7.48 6.13
C ILE A 16 -4.20 7.86 4.96
N VAL A 17 -3.65 8.12 3.77
CA VAL A 17 -4.42 8.43 2.56
C VAL A 17 -5.37 7.29 2.21
N HIS A 18 -4.90 6.04 2.25
CA HIS A 18 -5.72 4.85 2.05
C HIS A 18 -6.88 4.85 3.05
N LEU A 19 -6.58 4.88 4.35
CA LEU A 19 -7.58 4.79 5.42
C LEU A 19 -8.68 5.86 5.30
N PHE A 20 -8.31 7.12 5.12
CA PHE A 20 -9.26 8.24 5.16
C PHE A 20 -9.81 8.63 3.79
N LEU A 21 -8.94 8.96 2.82
CA LEU A 21 -9.39 9.42 1.51
C LEU A 21 -9.98 8.26 0.72
N GLY A 22 -9.25 7.14 0.62
CA GLY A 22 -9.79 5.95 -0.05
C GLY A 22 -10.96 5.34 0.71
N GLY A 23 -11.01 5.50 2.04
CA GLY A 23 -12.17 5.10 2.85
C GLY A 23 -13.44 5.85 2.42
N ARG A 24 -13.32 7.16 2.21
CA ARG A 24 -14.41 8.04 1.77
C ARG A 24 -14.78 7.81 0.29
N GLU A 25 -13.79 7.66 -0.58
CA GLU A 25 -13.99 7.67 -2.04
C GLU A 25 -14.18 6.29 -2.67
N VAL A 26 -13.73 5.22 -2.00
CA VAL A 26 -13.77 3.84 -2.52
C VAL A 26 -14.50 2.90 -1.56
N ALA A 27 -14.01 2.76 -0.33
CA ALA A 27 -14.49 1.71 0.58
C ALA A 27 -15.95 1.91 0.99
N ARG A 28 -16.32 3.16 1.35
CA ARG A 28 -17.69 3.49 1.74
C ARG A 28 -18.68 3.35 0.57
N PRO A 29 -18.45 3.93 -0.62
CA PRO A 29 -19.32 3.72 -1.77
C PRO A 29 -19.50 2.24 -2.13
N LEU A 30 -18.41 1.45 -2.11
CA LEU A 30 -18.47 0.02 -2.44
C LEU A 30 -19.31 -0.78 -1.42
N ARG A 31 -19.25 -0.41 -0.14
CA ARG A 31 -20.05 -1.03 0.92
C ARG A 31 -21.54 -0.63 0.83
N GLU A 32 -21.83 0.57 0.35
CA GLU A 32 -23.18 1.13 0.24
C GLU A 32 -23.85 0.79 -1.11
N ALA A 33 -23.13 0.16 -2.05
CA ALA A 33 -23.63 -0.25 -3.36
C ALA A 33 -24.77 -1.28 -3.25
N ILE A 34 -25.97 -0.91 -3.72
CA ILE A 34 -27.19 -1.74 -3.62
C ILE A 34 -27.29 -2.83 -4.69
N ASP A 35 -26.51 -2.69 -5.77
CA ASP A 35 -26.49 -3.55 -6.95
C ASP A 35 -25.47 -4.70 -6.84
N LEU A 36 -24.67 -4.74 -5.78
CA LEU A 36 -23.70 -5.81 -5.52
C LEU A 36 -24.24 -6.87 -4.54
N PRO A 37 -23.86 -8.17 -4.69
CA PRO A 37 -24.16 -9.17 -3.67
C PRO A 37 -23.48 -8.84 -2.33
N GLU A 38 -24.14 -9.16 -1.21
CA GLU A 38 -23.61 -8.90 0.13
C GLU A 38 -22.24 -9.53 0.37
N LEU A 39 -22.05 -10.78 -0.10
CA LEU A 39 -20.77 -11.49 0.00
C LEU A 39 -19.62 -10.69 -0.64
N VAL A 40 -19.84 -10.09 -1.80
CA VAL A 40 -18.83 -9.30 -2.51
C VAL A 40 -18.48 -8.06 -1.72
N ARG A 41 -19.48 -7.32 -1.21
CA ARG A 41 -19.26 -6.11 -0.39
C ARG A 41 -18.55 -6.42 0.92
N ALA A 42 -18.96 -7.47 1.62
CA ALA A 42 -18.37 -7.88 2.88
C ALA A 42 -16.91 -8.32 2.68
N THR A 43 -16.64 -9.08 1.61
CA THR A 43 -15.27 -9.49 1.26
C THR A 43 -14.40 -8.28 0.93
N ALA A 44 -14.89 -7.35 0.10
CA ALA A 44 -14.16 -6.14 -0.24
C ALA A 44 -13.88 -5.26 1.01
N TRP A 45 -14.85 -5.18 1.93
CA TRP A 45 -14.68 -4.49 3.21
C TRP A 45 -13.62 -5.14 4.09
N MET A 46 -13.54 -6.47 4.12
CA MET A 46 -12.47 -7.17 4.83
C MET A 46 -11.11 -6.94 4.18
N CYS A 47 -11.02 -7.10 2.85
CA CYS A 47 -9.79 -6.83 2.09
C CYS A 47 -9.28 -5.40 2.30
N TRP A 48 -10.18 -4.43 2.38
CA TRP A 48 -9.86 -3.04 2.71
C TRP A 48 -9.07 -2.91 4.02
N HIS A 49 -9.55 -3.55 5.10
CA HIS A 49 -8.89 -3.52 6.42
C HIS A 49 -7.58 -4.30 6.42
N MET A 50 -7.51 -5.42 5.69
CA MET A 50 -6.26 -6.17 5.52
C MET A 50 -5.19 -5.31 4.84
N VAL A 51 -5.55 -4.56 3.79
CA VAL A 51 -4.62 -3.63 3.13
C VAL A 51 -4.21 -2.53 4.10
N THR A 52 -5.15 -1.88 4.81
CA THR A 52 -4.83 -0.87 5.82
C THR A 52 -3.79 -1.36 6.83
N ALA A 53 -4.03 -2.53 7.44
CA ALA A 53 -3.11 -3.12 8.40
C ALA A 53 -1.75 -3.44 7.78
N THR A 54 -1.74 -3.95 6.54
CA THR A 54 -0.51 -4.23 5.79
C THR A 54 0.30 -2.96 5.55
N LEU A 55 -0.34 -1.84 5.17
CA LEU A 55 0.37 -0.59 4.93
C LEU A 55 1.01 -0.03 6.21
N PHE A 56 0.30 -0.09 7.34
CA PHE A 56 0.88 0.29 8.63
C PHE A 56 2.03 -0.63 9.05
N LEU A 57 1.92 -1.94 8.78
CA LEU A 57 3.00 -2.88 9.04
C LEU A 57 4.24 -2.57 8.20
N VAL A 58 4.09 -2.32 6.90
CA VAL A 58 5.23 -1.96 6.03
C VAL A 58 5.87 -0.65 6.49
N ALA A 59 5.08 0.36 6.86
CA ALA A 59 5.59 1.59 7.43
C ALA A 59 6.38 1.33 8.72
N ALA A 60 5.84 0.52 9.64
CA ALA A 60 6.51 0.14 10.88
C ALA A 60 7.83 -0.60 10.62
N LEU A 61 7.86 -1.54 9.68
CA LEU A 61 9.08 -2.27 9.31
C LEU A 61 10.17 -1.33 8.80
N PHE A 62 9.84 -0.37 7.93
CA PHE A 62 10.81 0.63 7.48
C PHE A 62 11.27 1.57 8.60
N LEU A 63 10.34 2.07 9.43
CA LEU A 63 10.66 3.00 10.51
C LEU A 63 11.52 2.34 11.60
N VAL A 64 11.12 1.16 12.07
CA VAL A 64 11.88 0.39 13.05
C VAL A 64 13.18 -0.11 12.45
N GLY A 65 13.16 -0.60 11.21
CA GLY A 65 14.35 -1.03 10.46
C GLY A 65 15.39 0.09 10.33
N GLY A 66 14.95 1.30 9.97
CA GLY A 66 15.80 2.46 9.88
C GLY A 66 16.26 3.01 11.23
N TRP A 67 15.43 2.97 12.27
CA TRP A 67 15.80 3.51 13.60
C TRP A 67 16.72 2.58 14.39
N ALA A 68 16.48 1.27 14.33
CA ALA A 68 17.23 0.26 15.06
C ALA A 68 18.37 -0.37 14.25
N ASP A 69 18.67 0.16 13.06
CA ASP A 69 19.66 -0.35 12.11
C ASP A 69 19.51 -1.86 11.81
N ARG A 70 18.28 -2.25 11.47
CA ARG A 70 17.88 -3.63 11.20
C ARG A 70 17.63 -3.85 9.71
N PRO A 71 18.67 -4.22 8.93
CA PRO A 71 18.57 -4.33 7.48
C PRO A 71 17.59 -5.42 7.02
N ASP A 72 17.40 -6.47 7.83
CA ASP A 72 16.43 -7.54 7.57
C ASP A 72 14.99 -7.03 7.51
N LEU A 73 14.62 -6.07 8.38
CA LEU A 73 13.30 -5.44 8.35
C LEU A 73 13.12 -4.53 7.14
N VAL A 74 14.18 -3.81 6.74
CA VAL A 74 14.20 -2.96 5.55
C VAL A 74 14.04 -3.80 4.28
N VAL A 75 14.70 -4.95 4.20
CA VAL A 75 14.54 -5.91 3.09
C VAL A 75 13.10 -6.43 3.03
N ALA A 76 12.54 -6.87 4.16
CA ALA A 76 11.15 -7.36 4.21
C ALA A 76 10.15 -6.28 3.75
N ALA A 77 10.29 -5.05 4.25
CA ALA A 77 9.43 -3.93 3.86
C ALA A 77 9.58 -3.57 2.37
N THR A 78 10.79 -3.63 1.83
CA THR A 78 11.07 -3.37 0.42
C THR A 78 10.43 -4.41 -0.49
N LEU A 79 10.55 -5.70 -0.15
CA LEU A 79 9.94 -6.79 -0.91
C LEU A 79 8.41 -6.71 -0.90
N LEU A 80 7.81 -6.42 0.26
CA LEU A 80 6.36 -6.22 0.38
C LEU A 80 5.90 -5.01 -0.45
N SER A 81 6.61 -3.88 -0.37
CA SER A 81 6.31 -2.69 -1.16
C SER A 81 6.40 -2.94 -2.66
N ALA A 82 7.42 -3.69 -3.10
CA ALA A 82 7.60 -4.07 -4.50
C ALA A 82 6.45 -4.98 -4.97
N GLY A 83 6.05 -5.95 -4.14
CA GLY A 83 4.90 -6.80 -4.42
C GLY A 83 3.59 -6.01 -4.57
N ILE A 84 3.34 -5.03 -3.69
CA ILE A 84 2.17 -4.14 -3.79
C ILE A 84 2.24 -3.27 -5.05
N ALA A 85 3.42 -2.73 -5.40
CA ALA A 85 3.61 -1.95 -6.62
C ALA A 85 3.30 -2.79 -7.87
N VAL A 86 3.85 -4.00 -7.95
CA VAL A 86 3.60 -4.93 -9.07
C VAL A 86 2.12 -5.28 -9.16
N ALA A 87 1.49 -5.70 -8.05
CA ALA A 87 0.07 -6.04 -8.04
C ALA A 87 -0.80 -4.86 -8.48
N GLY A 88 -0.53 -3.65 -7.97
CA GLY A 88 -1.28 -2.45 -8.31
C GLY A 88 -1.09 -1.99 -9.75
N ILE A 89 0.14 -2.06 -10.29
CA ILE A 89 0.42 -1.69 -11.68
C ILE A 89 -0.24 -2.69 -12.64
N LEU A 90 -0.13 -3.99 -12.36
CA LEU A 90 -0.72 -5.03 -13.22
C LEU A 90 -2.25 -5.07 -13.15
N ALA A 91 -2.88 -4.55 -12.09
CA ALA A 91 -4.34 -4.54 -11.95
C ALA A 91 -5.04 -3.74 -13.05
N ALA A 92 -4.52 -2.58 -13.46
CA ALA A 92 -5.15 -1.76 -14.49
C ALA A 92 -5.30 -2.49 -15.85
N PRO A 93 -4.23 -3.04 -16.46
CA PRO A 93 -4.37 -3.80 -17.69
C PRO A 93 -5.15 -5.11 -17.48
N ALA A 94 -5.01 -5.79 -16.35
CA ALA A 94 -5.76 -7.01 -16.07
C ALA A 94 -7.28 -6.78 -16.02
N LEU A 95 -7.70 -5.61 -15.55
CA LEU A 95 -9.11 -5.19 -15.51
C LEU A 95 -9.56 -4.45 -16.79
N GLY A 96 -8.66 -4.23 -17.76
CA GLY A 96 -8.97 -3.49 -18.98
C GLY A 96 -9.27 -2.01 -18.75
N VAL A 97 -8.77 -1.41 -17.65
CA VAL A 97 -9.01 0.00 -17.29
C VAL A 97 -7.75 0.84 -17.46
N SER A 98 -7.93 2.16 -17.59
CA SER A 98 -6.80 3.09 -17.71
C SER A 98 -6.12 3.33 -16.35
N TYR A 99 -4.84 3.69 -16.37
CA TYR A 99 -4.13 4.16 -15.16
C TYR A 99 -4.64 5.49 -14.61
N ARG A 100 -5.47 6.24 -15.35
CA ARG A 100 -6.19 7.40 -14.78
C ARG A 100 -7.27 6.95 -13.80
N THR A 101 -7.82 5.75 -14.00
CA THR A 101 -8.84 5.13 -13.15
C THR A 101 -8.20 4.42 -11.97
N LEU A 102 -7.06 3.77 -12.18
CA LEU A 102 -6.34 3.00 -11.15
C LEU A 102 -4.86 3.45 -11.04
N PRO A 103 -4.58 4.68 -10.56
CA PRO A 103 -3.21 5.22 -10.49
C PRO A 103 -2.41 4.69 -9.29
N GLN A 104 -3.07 4.15 -8.27
CA GLN A 104 -2.48 3.91 -6.94
C GLN A 104 -1.32 2.90 -6.92
N GLY A 105 -1.24 1.98 -7.87
CA GLY A 105 -0.11 1.04 -7.98
C GLY A 105 1.25 1.75 -8.13
N TRP A 106 1.25 2.93 -8.76
CA TRP A 106 2.45 3.74 -8.95
C TRP A 106 2.97 4.36 -7.65
N LEU A 107 2.13 4.53 -6.63
CA LEU A 107 2.51 5.17 -5.35
C LEU A 107 3.56 4.36 -4.58
N PHE A 108 3.63 3.04 -4.81
CA PHE A 108 4.60 2.15 -4.16
C PHE A 108 5.91 1.98 -4.93
N VAL A 109 6.02 2.47 -6.16
CA VAL A 109 7.29 2.52 -6.90
C VAL A 109 8.35 3.35 -6.17
N PRO A 110 8.10 4.63 -5.77
CA PRO A 110 9.08 5.40 -5.03
C PRO A 110 9.38 4.80 -3.65
N VAL A 111 8.41 4.20 -2.98
CA VAL A 111 8.63 3.50 -1.70
C VAL A 111 9.62 2.35 -1.88
N SER A 112 9.40 1.51 -2.89
CA SER A 112 10.27 0.37 -3.19
C SER A 112 11.67 0.83 -3.61
N GLY A 113 11.77 1.88 -4.42
CA GLY A 113 13.04 2.47 -4.81
C GLY A 113 13.84 3.05 -3.64
N LEU A 114 13.17 3.75 -2.72
CA LEU A 114 13.80 4.22 -1.48
C LEU A 114 14.25 3.07 -0.59
N GLY A 115 13.43 2.01 -0.48
CA GLY A 115 13.79 0.80 0.26
C GLY A 115 15.04 0.11 -0.30
N LEU A 116 15.12 -0.04 -1.63
CA LEU A 116 16.32 -0.56 -2.30
C LEU A 116 17.53 0.33 -2.07
N TRP A 117 17.37 1.66 -2.20
CA TRP A 117 18.48 2.59 -1.96
C TRP A 117 18.97 2.53 -0.51
N ALA A 118 18.07 2.33 0.47
CA ALA A 118 18.46 2.21 1.87
C ALA A 118 19.36 1.00 2.19
N MET A 119 19.52 0.05 1.24
CA MET A 119 20.39 -1.13 1.38
C MET A 119 21.84 -0.88 0.93
N TYR A 120 22.11 0.25 0.28
CA TYR A 120 23.44 0.68 -0.17
C TYR A 120 23.95 1.82 0.73
#